data_AF-A0A9X2A2Q3-F1
#
_entry.id   AF-A0A9X2A2Q3-F1
#
_cell.length_a   1.000
_cell.length_b   1.000
_cell.length_c   1.000
_cell.angle_alpha   90.00
_cell.angle_beta   90.00
_cell.angle_gamma   90.00
#
_symmetry.space_group_name_H-M   'P 1'
#
loop_
_entity.id
_entity.type
_entity.pdbx_description
1 polymer ?
#
loop_
_entity_poly.entity_id
_entity_poly.type
_entity_poly.pdbx_seq_one_letter_code
_entity_poly.pdbx_strand_id
1 'polypeptide(L)'
;MVTIDFSIFVLFAVVGGFLLIGMTKQEKKWFGGIGGIMAVIFIVVSQIIKLQSGFFVERSVETSEPVGQWVVPCFIVLALYLLGMINYRWINAALKKQSWQKWGLISLDILFSLIYLCFGAFALFVVTFTYFPFAP
;
A
#
# COMPACT_ATOMS: atom_id res chain seq x y z
N MET A 1 -2.99 14.96 15.69
CA MET A 1 -2.51 15.16 14.30
C MET A 1 -2.26 13.78 13.71
N VAL A 2 -3.01 13.38 12.68
CA VAL A 2 -2.84 12.05 12.05
C VAL A 2 -1.48 12.03 11.32
N THR A 3 -0.64 11.07 11.64
CA THR A 3 0.68 10.91 10.98
C THR A 3 0.52 10.11 9.69
N ILE A 4 1.36 10.39 8.68
CA ILE A 4 1.22 9.80 7.33
C ILE A 4 1.26 8.27 7.33
N ASP A 5 2.10 7.66 8.16
CA ASP A 5 2.12 6.21 8.38
C ASP A 5 0.76 5.66 8.83
N PHE A 6 0.03 6.37 9.69
CA PHE A 6 -1.31 5.95 10.10
C PHE A 6 -2.31 6.08 8.95
N SER A 7 -2.21 7.15 8.16
CA SER A 7 -3.02 7.31 6.94
C SER A 7 -2.75 6.18 5.94
N ILE A 8 -1.48 5.81 5.72
CA ILE A 8 -1.10 4.68 4.86
C ILE A 8 -1.68 3.38 5.40
N PHE A 9 -1.56 3.13 6.71
CA PHE A 9 -2.10 1.94 7.35
C PHE A 9 -3.63 1.83 7.16
N VAL A 10 -4.37 2.90 7.42
CA VAL A 10 -5.83 2.92 7.27
C VAL A 10 -6.22 2.72 5.80
N LEU A 11 -5.58 3.43 4.87
CA LEU A 11 -5.84 3.28 3.44
C LEU A 11 -5.56 1.84 2.98
N PHE A 12 -4.43 1.26 3.38
CA PHE A 12 -4.09 -0.12 3.06
C PHE A 12 -5.10 -1.10 3.64
N ALA A 13 -5.48 -0.96 4.90
CA ALA A 13 -6.44 -1.84 5.56
C ALA A 13 -7.84 -1.76 4.92
N VAL A 14 -8.29 -0.54 4.58
CA VAL A 14 -9.59 -0.32 3.94
C VAL A 14 -9.60 -0.86 2.51
N VAL A 15 -8.63 -0.47 1.67
CA VAL A 15 -8.55 -0.92 0.28
C VAL A 15 -8.32 -2.44 0.23
N GLY A 16 -7.39 -2.96 1.01
CA GLY A 16 -7.14 -4.40 1.12
C GLY A 16 -8.38 -5.15 1.59
N GLY A 17 -9.08 -4.64 2.61
CA GLY A 17 -10.35 -5.20 3.08
C GLY A 17 -11.42 -5.28 2.00
N PHE A 18 -11.60 -4.23 1.21
CA PHE A 18 -12.51 -4.22 0.06
C PHE A 18 -12.09 -5.22 -1.03
N LEU A 19 -10.79 -5.38 -1.29
CA LEU A 19 -10.30 -6.33 -2.29
C LEU A 19 -10.54 -7.78 -1.88
N LEU A 20 -10.58 -8.08 -0.58
CA LEU A 20 -10.93 -9.41 -0.07
C LEU A 20 -12.41 -9.76 -0.26
N ILE A 21 -13.30 -8.78 -0.46
CA ILE A 21 -14.72 -9.04 -0.69
C ILE A 21 -14.89 -9.79 -2.03
N GLY A 22 -15.60 -10.92 -1.99
CA GLY A 22 -15.84 -11.77 -3.16
C GLY A 22 -14.77 -12.85 -3.40
N MET A 23 -13.67 -12.86 -2.64
CA MET A 23 -12.68 -13.95 -2.67
C MET A 23 -13.16 -15.19 -1.88
N THR A 24 -12.62 -16.35 -2.22
CA THR A 24 -12.87 -17.61 -1.50
C THR A 24 -12.31 -17.59 -0.07
N LYS A 25 -12.77 -18.48 0.81
CA LYS A 25 -12.24 -18.55 2.20
C LYS A 25 -10.73 -18.80 2.24
N GLN A 26 -10.21 -19.61 1.31
CA GLN A 26 -8.78 -19.91 1.23
C GLN A 26 -7.98 -18.70 0.73
N GLU A 27 -8.42 -18.04 -0.34
CA GLU A 27 -7.82 -16.79 -0.84
C GLU A 27 -7.80 -15.70 0.24
N LYS A 28 -8.92 -15.53 0.96
CA LYS A 28 -9.01 -14.59 2.08
C LYS A 28 -8.01 -14.89 3.19
N LYS A 29 -7.81 -16.16 3.52
CA LYS A 29 -6.85 -16.58 4.54
C LYS A 29 -5.41 -16.25 4.12
N TRP A 30 -5.06 -16.54 2.87
CA TRP A 30 -3.71 -16.29 2.34
C TRP A 30 -3.45 -14.80 2.12
N PHE A 31 -4.26 -14.13 1.30
CA PHE A 31 -4.09 -12.70 1.05
C PHE A 31 -4.33 -11.91 2.33
N GLY A 32 -5.48 -12.06 2.98
CA GLY A 32 -5.76 -11.34 4.23
C GLY A 32 -4.75 -11.61 5.34
N GLY A 33 -4.24 -12.84 5.45
CA GLY A 33 -3.19 -13.18 6.41
C GLY A 33 -1.86 -12.46 6.13
N ILE A 34 -1.35 -12.57 4.89
CA ILE A 34 -0.11 -11.89 4.48
C ILE A 34 -0.26 -10.37 4.59
N GLY A 35 -1.34 -9.81 4.05
CA GLY A 35 -1.62 -8.37 4.10
C GLY A 35 -1.79 -7.87 5.53
N GLY A 36 -2.46 -8.64 6.40
CA GLY A 36 -2.61 -8.31 7.81
C GLY A 36 -1.27 -8.30 8.55
N ILE A 37 -0.42 -9.32 8.35
CA ILE A 37 0.92 -9.36 8.91
C ILE A 37 1.75 -8.15 8.44
N MET A 38 1.72 -7.84 7.15
CA MET A 38 2.43 -6.67 6.60
C MET A 38 1.95 -5.36 7.22
N ALA A 39 0.63 -5.17 7.37
CA ALA A 39 0.06 -3.98 7.97
C ALA A 39 0.46 -3.82 9.44
N VAL A 40 0.45 -4.92 10.21
CA VAL A 40 0.88 -4.95 11.61
C VAL A 40 2.36 -4.63 11.74
N ILE A 41 3.22 -5.28 10.95
CA ILE A 41 4.67 -5.01 10.95
C ILE A 41 4.91 -3.53 10.62
N PHE A 42 4.27 -3.03 9.55
CA PHE A 42 4.42 -1.65 9.12
C PHE A 42 4.09 -0.66 10.24
N ILE A 43 2.93 -0.79 10.89
CA ILE A 43 2.50 0.20 11.90
C ILE A 43 3.30 0.07 13.19
N VAL A 44 3.57 -1.16 13.67
CA VAL A 44 4.31 -1.40 14.91
C VAL A 44 5.73 -0.90 14.80
N VAL A 45 6.44 -1.28 13.73
CA VAL A 45 7.82 -0.83 13.51
C VAL A 45 7.87 0.69 13.30
N SER A 46 6.88 1.28 12.62
CA SER A 46 6.79 2.75 12.49
C SER A 46 6.69 3.43 13.86
N GLN A 47 5.91 2.89 14.80
CA GLN A 47 5.82 3.48 16.15
C GLN A 47 7.12 3.30 16.93
N ILE A 48 7.79 2.14 16.80
CA ILE A 48 9.09 1.88 17.45
C ILE A 48 10.14 2.89 16.96
N ILE A 49 10.25 3.08 15.65
CA ILE A 49 11.24 4.01 15.07
C ILE A 49 10.96 5.44 15.53
N LYS A 50 9.70 5.87 15.56
CA LYS A 50 9.32 7.20 16.06
C LYS A 50 9.66 7.41 17.54
N LEU A 51 9.54 6.38 18.36
CA LEU A 51 9.97 6.43 19.76
C LEU A 51 11.49 6.57 19.86
N GLN A 52 12.23 5.81 19.05
CA GLN A 52 13.70 5.81 19.05
C GLN A 52 14.30 7.11 18.48
N SER A 53 13.68 7.70 17.45
CA SER A 53 14.16 8.92 16.81
C SER A 53 13.72 10.20 17.52
N GLY A 54 12.91 10.12 18.58
CA GLY A 54 12.37 11.31 19.26
C GLY A 54 11.31 12.07 18.46
N PHE A 55 10.78 11.48 17.38
CA PHE A 55 9.79 12.09 16.47
C PHE A 55 8.51 12.57 17.17
N PHE A 56 8.15 11.97 18.30
CA PHE A 56 6.99 12.38 19.10
C PHE A 56 7.23 13.66 19.92
N VAL A 57 8.49 13.99 20.21
CA VAL A 57 8.87 15.14 21.04
C VAL A 57 9.13 16.35 20.15
N GLU A 58 9.92 16.17 19.09
CA GLU A 58 10.26 17.22 18.14
C GLU A 58 10.19 16.68 16.72
N ARG A 59 9.59 17.46 15.82
CA ARG A 59 9.56 17.17 14.38
C ARG A 59 10.57 18.06 13.68
N SER A 60 11.78 17.55 13.57
CA SER A 60 12.83 18.13 12.75
C SER A 60 13.14 17.18 11.59
N VAL A 61 14.00 17.62 10.67
CA VAL A 61 14.51 16.77 9.59
C VAL A 61 15.20 15.53 10.18
N GLU A 62 16.01 15.72 11.22
CA GLU A 62 16.77 14.65 11.88
C GLU A 62 15.88 13.58 12.53
N THR A 63 14.75 13.97 13.13
CA THR A 63 13.83 13.01 13.75
C THR A 63 12.90 12.32 12.73
N SER A 64 12.68 12.96 11.58
CA SER A 64 11.80 12.51 10.50
C SER A 64 12.47 11.54 9.53
N GLU A 65 13.77 11.72 9.28
CA GLU A 65 14.53 10.91 8.31
C GLU A 65 14.49 9.41 8.62
N PRO A 66 14.71 8.93 9.86
CA PRO A 66 14.68 7.50 10.17
C PRO A 66 13.28 6.89 9.95
N VAL A 67 12.23 7.68 10.22
CA VAL A 67 10.84 7.26 9.95
C VAL A 67 10.61 7.17 8.45
N GLY A 68 11.10 8.13 7.67
CA GLY A 68 11.03 8.12 6.21
C GLY A 68 11.74 6.91 5.58
N GLN A 69 12.93 6.58 6.06
CA GLN A 69 13.72 5.44 5.59
C GLN A 69 13.00 4.10 5.78
N TRP A 70 12.05 4.02 6.73
CA TRP A 70 11.16 2.87 6.90
C TRP A 70 9.87 2.99 6.08
N VAL A 71 9.17 4.13 6.20
CA VAL A 71 7.83 4.29 5.63
C VAL A 71 7.84 4.29 4.11
N VAL A 72 8.82 4.91 3.47
CA VAL A 72 8.93 4.99 1.99
C VAL A 72 9.07 3.62 1.34
N PRO A 73 10.05 2.76 1.69
CA PRO A 73 10.13 1.42 1.10
C PRO A 73 8.92 0.56 1.47
N CYS A 74 8.41 0.64 2.71
CA CYS A 74 7.20 -0.10 3.08
C CYS A 74 5.98 0.32 2.25
N PHE A 75 5.83 1.61 1.94
CA PHE A 75 4.76 2.09 1.06
C PHE A 75 4.83 1.42 -0.31
N ILE A 76 6.02 1.31 -0.91
CA ILE A 76 6.23 0.62 -2.19
C ILE A 76 5.80 -0.84 -2.08
N VAL A 77 6.24 -1.55 -1.04
CA VAL A 77 5.90 -2.96 -0.83
C VAL A 77 4.39 -3.15 -0.67
N LEU A 78 3.72 -2.32 0.15
CA LEU A 78 2.27 -2.36 0.34
C LEU A 78 1.51 -2.02 -0.96
N ALA A 79 2.00 -1.05 -1.72
CA ALA A 79 1.40 -0.66 -2.99
C ALA A 79 1.50 -1.78 -4.05
N LEU A 80 2.65 -2.44 -4.16
CA LEU A 80 2.85 -3.60 -5.04
C LEU A 80 1.99 -4.78 -4.62
N TYR A 81 1.85 -5.01 -3.31
CA TYR A 81 0.97 -6.05 -2.79
C TYR A 81 -0.49 -5.81 -3.20
N LEU A 82 -1.00 -4.59 -3.05
CA LEU A 82 -2.36 -4.23 -3.49
C LEU A 82 -2.52 -4.37 -5.01
N LEU A 83 -1.54 -3.94 -5.79
CA LEU A 83 -1.53 -4.12 -7.24
C LEU A 83 -1.63 -5.61 -7.61
N GLY A 84 -0.86 -6.48 -6.93
CA GLY A 84 -0.95 -7.92 -7.10
C GLY A 84 -2.33 -8.48 -6.78
N MET A 85 -2.99 -8.01 -5.72
CA MET A 85 -4.36 -8.41 -5.38
C MET A 85 -5.38 -7.95 -6.42
N ILE A 86 -5.25 -6.72 -6.93
CA ILE A 86 -6.10 -6.17 -7.98
C ILE A 86 -5.98 -7.06 -9.22
N ASN A 87 -4.76 -7.26 -9.73
CA ASN A 87 -4.51 -8.03 -10.93
C ASN A 87 -4.98 -9.48 -10.77
N TYR A 88 -4.72 -10.10 -9.61
CA TYR A 88 -5.22 -11.43 -9.31
C TYR A 88 -6.75 -11.52 -9.47
N ARG A 89 -7.50 -10.55 -8.94
CA ARG A 89 -8.96 -10.52 -9.03
C ARG A 89 -9.44 -10.37 -10.47
N TRP A 90 -8.87 -9.45 -11.24
CA TRP A 90 -9.26 -9.22 -12.63
C TRP A 90 -8.90 -10.40 -13.54
N ILE A 91 -7.70 -10.96 -13.38
CA ILE A 91 -7.26 -12.15 -14.14
C ILE A 91 -8.13 -13.35 -13.79
N ASN A 92 -8.39 -13.62 -12.51
CA ASN A 92 -9.27 -14.72 -12.11
C ASN A 92 -10.71 -14.54 -12.64
N ALA A 93 -11.20 -13.31 -12.72
CA ALA A 93 -12.48 -13.01 -13.36
C ALA A 93 -12.45 -13.23 -14.87
N ALA A 94 -11.38 -12.81 -15.55
CA ALA A 94 -11.20 -12.95 -16.99
C ALA A 94 -11.09 -14.41 -17.43
N LEU A 95 -10.41 -15.25 -16.65
CA LEU A 95 -10.25 -16.68 -16.92
C LEU A 95 -11.58 -17.45 -16.91
N LYS A 96 -12.63 -16.91 -16.28
CA LYS A 96 -13.98 -17.51 -16.20
C LYS A 96 -14.91 -17.07 -17.33
N LYS A 97 -14.44 -16.25 -18.29
CA LYS A 97 -15.25 -15.66 -19.36
C LYS A 97 -14.82 -16.14 -20.75
N GLN A 98 -15.74 -15.98 -21.72
CA GLN A 98 -15.50 -16.32 -23.12
C GLN A 98 -14.43 -15.41 -23.76
N SER A 99 -13.77 -15.88 -24.82
CA SER A 99 -12.53 -15.31 -25.37
C SER A 99 -12.55 -13.78 -25.58
N TRP A 100 -13.61 -13.20 -26.17
CA TRP A 100 -13.69 -11.75 -26.39
C TRP A 100 -13.78 -10.94 -25.09
N GLN A 101 -14.62 -11.37 -24.15
CA GLN A 101 -14.78 -10.73 -22.84
C GLN A 101 -13.52 -10.88 -21.98
N LYS A 102 -12.80 -11.99 -22.12
CA LYS A 102 -11.52 -12.23 -21.44
C LYS A 102 -10.49 -11.18 -21.84
N TRP A 103 -10.30 -10.92 -23.14
CA TRP A 103 -9.34 -9.92 -23.61
C TRP A 103 -9.75 -8.51 -23.18
N GLY A 104 -11.04 -8.17 -23.22
CA GLY A 104 -11.53 -6.89 -22.71
C GLY A 104 -11.24 -6.67 -21.23
N LEU A 105 -11.42 -7.68 -20.38
CA LEU A 105 -11.10 -7.60 -18.95
C LEU A 105 -9.60 -7.46 -18.69
N ILE A 106 -8.75 -8.16 -19.45
CA ILE A 106 -7.29 -8.03 -19.35
C ILE A 106 -6.83 -6.64 -19.79
N SER A 107 -7.37 -6.10 -20.89
CA SER A 107 -7.04 -4.73 -21.31
C SER A 107 -7.44 -3.68 -20.28
N LEU A 108 -8.61 -3.86 -19.63
CA LEU A 108 -9.06 -2.96 -18.57
C LEU A 108 -8.16 -3.08 -17.33
N ASP A 109 -7.76 -4.29 -16.95
CA ASP A 109 -6.81 -4.55 -15.85
C ASP A 109 -5.48 -3.82 -16.07
N ILE A 110 -4.93 -3.89 -17.29
CA ILE A 110 -3.70 -3.18 -17.66
C ILE A 110 -3.90 -1.66 -17.55
N LEU A 111 -5.00 -1.13 -18.08
CA LEU A 111 -5.31 0.30 -17.98
C LEU A 111 -5.43 0.75 -16.52
N PHE A 112 -6.13 -0.02 -15.69
CA PHE A 112 -6.29 0.28 -14.27
C PHE A 112 -4.95 0.19 -13.52
N SER A 113 -4.11 -0.78 -13.86
CA SER A 113 -2.75 -0.90 -13.33
C SER A 113 -1.90 0.32 -13.66
N LEU A 114 -1.95 0.83 -14.89
CA LEU A 114 -1.24 2.04 -15.28
C LEU A 114 -1.72 3.27 -14.49
N ILE A 115 -3.03 3.43 -14.37
CA ILE A 115 -3.63 4.51 -13.58
C ILE A 115 -3.19 4.40 -12.11
N TYR A 116 -3.25 3.19 -11.55
CA TYR A 116 -2.81 2.91 -10.19
C TYR A 116 -1.33 3.25 -9.98
N LEU A 117 -0.45 2.91 -10.93
CA LEU A 117 0.97 3.26 -10.87
C LEU A 117 1.19 4.78 -10.92
N CYS A 118 0.44 5.52 -11.76
CA CYS A 118 0.53 6.98 -11.81
C CYS A 118 0.11 7.62 -10.47
N PHE A 119 -1.04 7.24 -9.93
CA PHE A 119 -1.50 7.73 -8.62
C PHE A 119 -0.59 7.26 -7.48
N GLY A 120 -0.08 6.03 -7.55
CA GLY A 120 0.85 5.47 -6.58
C GLY A 120 2.19 6.21 -6.58
N ALA A 121 2.72 6.57 -7.75
CA ALA A 121 3.93 7.38 -7.87
C ALA A 121 3.73 8.80 -7.30
N PHE A 122 2.57 9.41 -7.57
CA PHE A 122 2.23 10.70 -6.97
C PHE A 122 2.08 10.61 -5.44
N ALA A 123 1.42 9.58 -4.93
CA ALA A 123 1.31 9.36 -3.49
C ALA A 123 2.67 9.08 -2.85
N LEU A 124 3.54 8.29 -3.51
CA LEU A 124 4.91 8.07 -3.08
C LEU A 124 5.69 9.37 -3.00
N PHE A 125 5.54 10.27 -3.99
CA PHE A 125 6.14 11.59 -3.95
C PHE A 125 5.71 12.38 -2.70
N VAL A 126 4.40 12.40 -2.37
CA VAL A 126 3.88 13.06 -1.16
C VAL A 126 4.45 12.44 0.12
N VAL A 127 4.50 11.11 0.19
CA VAL A 127 5.06 10.39 1.35
C VAL A 127 6.53 10.73 1.53
N THR A 128 7.33 10.64 0.46
CA THR A 128 8.76 10.95 0.49
C THR A 128 8.99 12.40 0.90
N PHE A 129 8.28 13.35 0.31
CA PHE A 129 8.45 14.78 0.63
C PHE A 129 8.15 15.11 2.10
N THR A 130 7.24 14.36 2.73
CA THR A 130 6.88 14.62 4.13
C THR A 130 7.99 14.21 5.10
N TYR A 131 8.79 13.22 4.76
CA TYR A 131 9.90 12.77 5.62
C TYR A 131 11.27 13.30 5.19
N PHE A 132 11.41 13.70 3.92
CA PHE A 132 12.63 14.21 3.31
C PHE A 132 12.36 15.55 2.60
N PRO A 133 12.11 16.65 3.34
CA PRO A 133 11.88 17.95 2.73
C PRO A 133 13.15 18.49 2.04
N PHE A 134 13.00 19.16 0.90
CA PHE A 134 14.12 19.68 0.10
C PHE A 134 14.82 20.91 0.72
N ALA A 135 14.27 21.49 1.79
CA ALA A 135 14.87 22.58 2.55
C ALA A 135 14.54 22.41 4.05
N PRO A 136 15.48 22.76 4.96
CA PRO A 136 15.27 22.71 6.40
C PRO A 136 14.21 23.71 6.89
#